data_AF-A0A660V0L5-F1
#
_entry.id   AF-A0A660V0L5-F1
#
_cell.length_a   1.000
_cell.length_b   1.000
_cell.length_c   1.000
_cell.angle_alpha   90.00
_cell.angle_beta   90.00
_cell.angle_gamma   90.00
#
_symmetry.space_group_name_H-M   'P 1'
#
loop_
_entity.id
_entity.type
_entity.pdbx_description
1 polymer ?
#
loop_
_entity_poly.entity_id
_entity_poly.type
_entity_poly.pdbx_seq_one_letter_code
_entity_poly.pdbx_strand_id
1 'polypeptide(L)'
;MSNLTTDKHYRQWLIDIKQRIRQSQLKAATAVNTALLEFYWNLGADIVKKLKHTTWGSGFLKQLSQDLMSEFPAIKGFSHRNLKAVRQWYLFYHKEDTIGQQAVSFLTQIPWGHNIVIIQKCDTVDQALFYVQKPVENNWSRSVLMHQIEKRPDCYGLIQRKRKPRFLTPPHGREKDFRGVQIQYR
;
A
#
# COMPACT_ATOMS: atom_id res chain seq x y z
N MET A 1 4.31 -21.73 52.08
CA MET A 1 4.53 -20.67 51.08
C MET A 1 3.35 -20.65 50.13
N SER A 2 2.60 -19.55 50.07
CA SER A 2 1.43 -19.39 49.20
C SER A 2 1.85 -19.45 47.74
N ASN A 3 1.27 -20.34 46.96
CA ASN A 3 1.57 -20.44 45.54
C ASN A 3 0.94 -19.25 44.80
N LEU A 4 1.76 -18.25 44.45
CA LEU A 4 1.33 -17.04 43.73
C LEU A 4 0.61 -17.37 42.42
N THR A 5 0.93 -18.50 41.79
CA THR A 5 0.28 -18.90 40.56
C THR A 5 -1.17 -19.35 40.75
N THR A 6 -1.68 -19.54 41.97
CA THR A 6 -3.09 -19.82 42.26
C THR A 6 -3.87 -18.56 42.69
N ASP A 7 -3.16 -17.47 43.01
CA ASP A 7 -3.78 -16.21 43.41
C ASP A 7 -4.44 -15.51 42.21
N LYS A 8 -5.73 -15.17 42.36
CA LYS A 8 -6.53 -14.57 41.29
C LYS A 8 -6.05 -13.15 40.94
N HIS A 9 -5.62 -12.37 41.94
CA HIS A 9 -5.14 -11.00 41.72
C HIS A 9 -3.80 -11.01 40.97
N TYR A 10 -2.89 -11.89 41.33
CA TYR A 10 -1.62 -12.09 40.62
C TYR A 10 -1.85 -12.54 39.18
N ARG A 11 -2.73 -13.53 38.94
CA ARG A 11 -3.06 -13.99 37.58
C ARG A 11 -3.62 -12.86 36.71
N GLN A 12 -4.52 -12.06 37.25
CA GLN A 12 -5.09 -10.92 36.52
C GLN A 12 -4.02 -9.88 36.20
N TRP A 13 -3.22 -9.50 37.18
CA TRP A 13 -2.11 -8.56 36.98
C TRP A 13 -1.09 -9.06 35.94
N LEU A 14 -0.81 -10.37 35.92
CA LEU A 14 0.06 -10.99 34.92
C LEU A 14 -0.55 -10.94 33.50
N ILE A 15 -1.86 -11.13 33.36
CA ILE A 15 -2.57 -10.95 32.08
C ILE A 15 -2.42 -9.51 31.60
N ASP A 16 -2.61 -8.53 32.49
CA ASP A 16 -2.51 -7.11 32.17
C ASP A 16 -1.08 -6.73 31.75
N ILE A 17 -0.05 -7.26 32.42
CA ILE A 17 1.35 -7.09 32.02
C ILE A 17 1.59 -7.68 30.63
N LYS A 18 1.15 -8.91 30.38
CA LYS A 18 1.31 -9.55 29.07
C LYS A 18 0.64 -8.75 27.96
N GLN A 19 -0.54 -8.19 28.22
CA GLN A 19 -1.24 -7.32 27.27
C GLN A 19 -0.46 -6.03 27.00
N ARG A 20 0.02 -5.33 28.05
CA ARG A 20 0.83 -4.12 27.89
C ARG A 20 2.14 -4.38 27.12
N ILE A 21 2.82 -5.49 27.39
CA ILE A 21 4.02 -5.90 26.63
C ILE A 21 3.69 -6.07 25.15
N ARG A 22 2.63 -6.81 24.83
CA ARG A 22 2.20 -7.01 23.43
C ARG A 22 1.84 -5.70 22.74
N GLN A 23 1.13 -4.80 23.43
CA GLN A 23 0.79 -3.48 22.89
C GLN A 23 2.04 -2.64 22.63
N SER A 24 3.02 -2.63 23.54
CA SER A 24 4.29 -1.93 23.35
C SER A 24 5.09 -2.50 22.17
N GLN A 25 5.14 -3.83 22.03
CA GLN A 25 5.79 -4.49 20.89
C GLN A 25 5.12 -4.14 19.56
N LEU A 26 3.79 -4.12 19.52
CA LEU A 26 3.04 -3.72 18.32
C LEU A 26 3.32 -2.27 17.94
N LYS A 27 3.29 -1.34 18.90
CA LYS A 27 3.62 0.07 18.65
C LYS A 27 5.03 0.24 18.09
N ALA A 28 6.02 -0.43 18.68
CA ALA A 28 7.40 -0.40 18.20
C ALA A 28 7.51 -0.98 16.77
N ALA A 29 6.88 -2.13 16.52
CA ALA A 29 6.88 -2.76 15.20
C ALA A 29 6.23 -1.87 14.14
N THR A 30 5.12 -1.21 14.44
CA THR A 30 4.47 -0.26 13.52
C THR A 30 5.36 0.93 13.22
N ALA A 31 5.98 1.55 14.23
CA ALA A 31 6.88 2.68 14.03
C ALA A 31 8.09 2.32 13.14
N VAL A 32 8.71 1.16 13.38
CA VAL A 32 9.83 0.65 12.56
C VAL A 32 9.37 0.36 11.14
N ASN A 33 8.20 -0.25 10.96
CA ASN A 33 7.64 -0.54 9.64
C ASN A 33 7.35 0.73 8.86
N THR A 34 6.76 1.75 9.50
CA THR A 34 6.48 3.03 8.86
C THR A 34 7.76 3.69 8.37
N ALA A 35 8.78 3.80 9.23
CA ALA A 35 10.07 4.38 8.85
C ALA A 35 10.74 3.61 7.70
N LEU A 36 10.67 2.27 7.70
CA LEU A 36 11.22 1.45 6.63
C LEU A 36 10.49 1.67 5.29
N LEU A 37 9.16 1.78 5.32
CA LEU A 37 8.34 1.96 4.13
C LEU A 37 8.48 3.36 3.54
N GLU A 38 8.63 4.39 4.37
CA GLU A 38 8.98 5.75 3.93
C GLU A 38 10.36 5.76 3.25
N PHE A 39 11.33 5.09 3.85
CA PHE A 39 12.65 4.93 3.25
C PHE A 39 12.58 4.19 1.90
N TYR A 40 11.83 3.08 1.80
CA TYR A 40 11.63 2.38 0.53
C TYR A 40 10.92 3.25 -0.51
N TRP A 41 9.99 4.11 -0.11
CA TRP A 41 9.32 5.02 -1.04
C TRP A 41 10.32 5.97 -1.70
N ASN A 42 11.15 6.61 -0.88
CA ASN A 42 12.20 7.51 -1.35
C ASN A 42 13.25 6.77 -2.19
N LEU A 43 13.67 5.58 -1.76
CA LEU A 43 14.60 4.74 -2.51
C LEU A 43 14.03 4.33 -3.88
N GLY A 44 12.75 4.01 -3.95
CA GLY A 44 12.06 3.71 -5.21
C GLY A 44 12.08 4.91 -6.16
N ALA A 45 11.82 6.11 -5.64
CA ALA A 45 11.92 7.36 -6.39
C ALA A 45 13.33 7.59 -6.94
N ASP A 46 14.35 7.43 -6.09
CA ASP A 46 15.75 7.61 -6.46
C ASP A 46 16.19 6.62 -7.52
N ILE A 47 15.82 5.34 -7.37
CA ILE A 47 16.10 4.30 -8.38
C ILE A 47 15.50 4.69 -9.73
N VAL A 48 14.23 5.10 -9.76
CA VAL A 48 13.55 5.48 -11.00
C VAL A 48 14.21 6.72 -11.62
N LYS A 49 14.52 7.73 -10.82
CA LYS A 49 15.19 8.96 -11.27
C LYS A 49 16.59 8.65 -11.84
N LYS A 50 17.40 7.85 -11.16
CA LYS A 50 18.75 7.48 -11.63
C LYS A 50 18.72 6.66 -12.91
N LEU A 51 17.76 5.75 -13.07
CA LEU A 51 17.62 4.98 -14.31
C LEU A 51 17.14 5.81 -15.51
N LYS A 52 16.44 6.94 -15.29
CA LYS A 52 16.03 7.85 -16.38
C LYS A 52 17.19 8.68 -16.95
N HIS A 53 18.21 8.98 -16.13
CA HIS A 53 19.28 9.93 -16.48
C HIS A 53 20.66 9.27 -16.66
N THR A 54 20.73 7.94 -16.67
CA THR A 54 22.01 7.23 -16.78
C THR A 54 21.92 6.05 -17.75
N THR A 55 23.07 5.63 -18.26
CA THR A 55 23.26 4.41 -19.07
C THR A 55 23.52 3.16 -18.22
N TRP A 56 23.25 3.20 -16.91
CA TRP A 56 23.66 2.16 -15.95
C TRP A 56 23.01 0.77 -16.16
N GLY A 57 22.16 0.63 -17.18
CA GLY A 57 21.75 -0.66 -17.74
C GLY A 57 21.04 -1.59 -16.75
N SER A 58 20.92 -2.85 -17.13
CA SER A 58 20.25 -3.90 -16.33
C SER A 58 21.05 -4.32 -15.08
N GLY A 59 22.34 -3.97 -15.01
CA GLY A 59 23.25 -4.32 -13.92
C GLY A 59 23.15 -3.42 -12.69
N PHE A 60 22.65 -2.19 -12.82
CA PHE A 60 22.60 -1.20 -11.74
C PHE A 60 21.99 -1.75 -10.44
N LEU A 61 20.78 -2.33 -10.51
CA LEU A 61 20.10 -2.86 -9.33
C LEU A 61 20.85 -4.02 -8.67
N LYS A 62 21.58 -4.81 -9.47
CA LYS A 62 22.38 -5.91 -8.95
C LYS A 62 23.57 -5.37 -8.17
N GLN A 63 24.27 -4.36 -8.72
CA GLN A 63 25.38 -3.71 -8.03
C GLN A 63 24.91 -3.00 -6.76
N LEU A 64 23.84 -2.21 -6.84
CA LEU A 64 23.25 -1.52 -5.69
C LEU A 64 22.87 -2.50 -4.57
N SER A 65 22.31 -3.66 -4.93
CA SER A 65 22.02 -4.72 -3.96
C SER A 65 23.28 -5.23 -3.26
N GLN A 66 24.36 -5.46 -4.01
CA GLN A 66 25.63 -5.95 -3.48
C GLN A 66 26.23 -4.92 -2.52
N ASP A 67 26.33 -3.66 -2.95
CA ASP A 67 26.93 -2.58 -2.16
C ASP A 67 26.17 -2.34 -0.85
N LEU A 68 24.83 -2.29 -0.90
CA LEU A 68 24.01 -2.09 0.30
C LEU A 68 24.07 -3.29 1.26
N MET A 69 24.13 -4.51 0.72
CA MET A 69 24.23 -5.71 1.55
C MET A 69 25.63 -5.89 2.16
N SER A 70 26.69 -5.41 1.50
CA SER A 70 28.05 -5.42 2.07
C SER A 70 28.23 -4.36 3.14
N GLU A 71 27.66 -3.17 2.95
CA GLU A 71 27.75 -2.07 3.90
C GLU A 71 26.88 -2.30 5.15
N PHE A 72 25.69 -2.89 4.96
CA PHE A 72 24.72 -3.10 6.03
C PHE A 72 24.37 -4.59 6.23
N PRO A 73 25.32 -5.46 6.60
CA PRO A 73 25.13 -6.91 6.66
C PRO A 73 24.09 -7.35 7.71
N ALA A 74 23.90 -6.55 8.77
CA ALA A 74 22.89 -6.81 9.81
C ALA A 74 21.47 -6.42 9.36
N ILE A 75 21.32 -5.59 8.32
CA ILE A 75 20.03 -5.08 7.86
C ILE A 75 19.52 -5.94 6.70
N LYS A 76 18.37 -6.58 6.91
CA LYS A 76 17.67 -7.33 5.87
C LYS A 76 16.82 -6.37 5.03
N GLY A 77 16.63 -6.70 3.75
CA GLY A 77 15.74 -5.93 2.86
C GLY A 77 16.40 -5.34 1.62
N PHE A 78 17.72 -5.49 1.45
CA PHE A 78 18.46 -4.96 0.31
C PHE A 78 18.78 -5.97 -0.79
N SER A 79 18.08 -7.10 -0.81
CA SER A 79 18.25 -8.09 -1.89
C SER A 79 17.78 -7.52 -3.23
N HIS A 80 18.41 -7.96 -4.33
CA HIS A 80 18.06 -7.55 -5.69
C HIS A 80 16.56 -7.72 -5.99
N ARG A 81 15.96 -8.82 -5.52
CA ARG A 81 14.51 -9.07 -5.65
C ARG A 81 13.71 -8.01 -4.90
N ASN A 82 14.14 -7.62 -3.70
CA ASN A 82 13.43 -6.61 -2.93
C ASN A 82 13.57 -5.22 -3.55
N LEU A 83 14.76 -4.84 -4.03
CA LEU A 83 14.96 -3.56 -4.73
C LEU A 83 14.10 -3.46 -6.00
N LYS A 84 13.92 -4.57 -6.73
CA LYS A 84 12.94 -4.62 -7.83
C LYS A 84 11.51 -4.38 -7.35
N ALA A 85 11.11 -5.00 -6.24
CA ALA A 85 9.79 -4.81 -5.65
C ALA A 85 9.58 -3.37 -5.16
N VAL A 86 10.59 -2.75 -4.54
CA VAL A 86 10.57 -1.33 -4.12
C VAL A 86 10.38 -0.41 -5.32
N ARG A 87 11.14 -0.62 -6.40
CA ARG A 87 10.97 0.12 -7.65
C ARG A 87 9.57 -0.07 -8.25
N GLN A 88 9.09 -1.31 -8.31
CA GLN A 88 7.76 -1.63 -8.85
C GLN A 88 6.66 -0.97 -8.01
N TRP A 89 6.77 -1.01 -6.69
CA TRP A 89 5.83 -0.40 -5.75
C TRP A 89 5.73 1.10 -5.98
N TYR A 90 6.86 1.80 -6.06
CA TYR A 90 6.87 3.23 -6.37
C TYR A 90 6.24 3.53 -7.73
N LEU A 91 6.64 2.81 -8.79
CA LEU A 91 6.08 3.01 -10.13
C LEU A 91 4.58 2.74 -10.19
N PHE A 92 4.10 1.73 -9.46
CA PHE A 92 2.68 1.36 -9.42
C PHE A 92 1.83 2.52 -8.89
N TYR A 93 2.21 3.10 -7.75
CA TYR A 93 1.46 4.20 -7.13
C TYR A 93 1.74 5.58 -7.76
N HIS A 94 2.87 5.76 -8.45
CA HIS A 94 3.19 7.00 -9.16
C HIS A 94 2.47 7.11 -10.52
N LYS A 95 2.02 5.99 -11.12
CA LYS A 95 1.50 5.95 -12.50
C LYS A 95 0.35 6.94 -12.79
N GLU A 96 -0.42 7.35 -11.79
CA GLU A 96 -1.59 8.21 -11.96
C GLU A 96 -1.37 9.70 -11.61
N ASP A 97 -0.12 10.12 -11.32
CA ASP A 97 0.32 11.52 -11.05
C ASP A 97 -0.48 12.33 -10.00
N THR A 98 -1.53 11.77 -9.41
CA THR A 98 -2.52 12.49 -8.60
C THR A 98 -2.55 12.04 -7.14
N ILE A 99 -1.82 10.98 -6.79
CA ILE A 99 -1.89 10.32 -5.48
C ILE A 99 -0.58 10.52 -4.68
N GLY A 100 0.11 11.63 -4.94
CA GLY A 100 1.37 12.00 -4.29
C GLY A 100 1.19 12.29 -2.79
N GLN A 101 2.09 11.71 -1.99
CA GLN A 101 2.24 11.84 -0.52
C GLN A 101 1.05 11.41 0.36
N GLN A 102 -0.19 11.75 0.03
CA GLN A 102 -1.36 11.38 0.85
C GLN A 102 -1.60 9.86 0.87
N ALA A 103 -1.43 9.14 -0.25
CA ALA A 103 -1.49 7.68 -0.23
C ALA A 103 -0.35 7.03 0.57
N VAL A 104 0.84 7.63 0.57
CA VAL A 104 2.02 7.05 1.25
C VAL A 104 1.71 6.80 2.73
N SER A 105 0.99 7.73 3.38
CA SER A 105 0.55 7.59 4.77
C SER A 105 -0.32 6.36 5.06
N PHE A 106 -1.10 5.88 4.09
CA PHE A 106 -1.90 4.65 4.22
C PHE A 106 -1.07 3.41 3.89
N LEU A 107 -0.17 3.52 2.91
CA LEU A 107 0.69 2.41 2.51
C LEU A 107 1.70 2.03 3.60
N THR A 108 2.13 2.99 4.41
CA THR A 108 3.10 2.80 5.50
C THR A 108 2.48 2.21 6.78
N GLN A 109 1.15 2.06 6.83
CA GLN A 109 0.42 1.49 7.97
C GLN A 109 0.32 -0.04 7.92
N ILE A 110 0.56 -0.65 6.76
CA ILE A 110 0.54 -2.11 6.59
C ILE A 110 1.95 -2.66 6.42
N PRO A 111 2.24 -3.90 6.86
CA PRO A 111 3.56 -4.50 6.67
C PRO A 111 3.97 -4.56 5.19
N TRP A 112 5.28 -4.48 4.92
CA TRP A 112 5.83 -4.54 3.55
C TRP A 112 5.36 -5.76 2.75
N GLY A 113 5.20 -6.92 3.39
CA GLY A 113 4.69 -8.12 2.75
C GLY A 113 3.27 -7.98 2.21
N HIS A 114 2.41 -7.17 2.85
CA HIS A 114 1.07 -6.88 2.36
C HIS A 114 1.11 -5.95 1.15
N ASN A 115 1.96 -4.91 1.20
CA ASN A 115 2.19 -4.02 0.05
C ASN A 115 2.61 -4.79 -1.20
N ILE A 116 3.54 -5.76 -1.06
CA ILE A 116 3.98 -6.62 -2.17
C ILE A 116 2.80 -7.42 -2.76
N VAL A 117 1.97 -8.05 -1.91
CA VAL A 117 0.84 -8.86 -2.37
C VAL A 117 -0.15 -8.00 -3.15
N ILE A 118 -0.42 -6.80 -2.66
CA ILE A 118 -1.37 -5.87 -3.29
C ILE A 118 -0.89 -5.47 -4.68
N ILE A 119 0.35 -4.98 -4.84
CA ILE A 119 0.86 -4.56 -6.16
C ILE A 119 1.10 -5.71 -7.14
N GLN A 120 1.14 -6.96 -6.66
CA GLN A 120 1.27 -8.15 -7.50
C GLN A 120 -0.08 -8.68 -7.99
N LYS A 121 -1.16 -8.40 -7.26
CA LYS A 121 -2.48 -8.98 -7.51
C LYS A 121 -3.51 -7.95 -7.97
N CYS A 122 -3.25 -6.66 -7.78
CA CYS A 122 -4.14 -5.58 -8.21
C CYS A 122 -3.63 -4.94 -9.51
N ASP A 123 -4.54 -4.65 -10.43
CA ASP A 123 -4.22 -4.08 -11.74
C ASP A 123 -4.25 -2.54 -11.75
N THR A 124 -5.05 -1.95 -10.86
CA THR A 124 -5.25 -0.49 -10.76
C THR A 124 -4.89 0.04 -9.38
N VAL A 125 -4.50 1.31 -9.31
CA VAL A 125 -4.15 1.95 -8.04
C VAL A 125 -5.37 2.03 -7.11
N ASP A 126 -6.55 2.31 -7.65
CA ASP A 126 -7.76 2.36 -6.85
C ASP A 126 -8.12 1.02 -6.20
N GLN A 127 -7.96 -0.09 -6.93
CA GLN A 127 -8.17 -1.44 -6.39
C GLN A 127 -7.17 -1.70 -5.25
N ALA A 128 -5.92 -1.31 -5.46
CA ALA A 128 -4.88 -1.43 -4.45
C ALA A 128 -5.20 -0.62 -3.19
N LEU A 129 -5.59 0.66 -3.33
CA LEU A 129 -5.96 1.53 -2.20
C LEU A 129 -7.15 0.98 -1.41
N PHE A 130 -8.13 0.36 -2.08
CA PHE A 130 -9.22 -0.33 -1.39
C PHE A 130 -8.69 -1.46 -0.48
N TYR A 131 -7.75 -2.27 -0.97
CA TYR A 131 -7.19 -3.38 -0.19
C TYR A 131 -6.16 -2.96 0.86
N VAL A 132 -5.49 -1.81 0.71
CA VAL A 132 -4.54 -1.28 1.71
C VAL A 132 -5.23 -1.01 3.06
N GLN A 133 -6.49 -0.57 3.04
CA GLN A 133 -7.24 -0.22 4.25
C GLN A 133 -7.78 -1.46 4.98
N LYS A 134 -8.04 -2.56 4.27
CA LYS A 134 -8.71 -3.75 4.83
C LYS A 134 -7.93 -4.49 5.91
N PRO A 135 -6.59 -4.66 5.83
CA PRO A 135 -5.80 -5.25 6.89
C PRO A 135 -5.86 -4.48 8.21
N VAL A 136 -5.94 -3.15 8.15
CA VAL A 136 -6.04 -2.29 9.34
C VAL A 136 -7.43 -2.42 9.97
N GLU A 137 -8.49 -2.43 9.15
CA GLU A 137 -9.88 -2.56 9.61
C GLU A 137 -10.20 -3.95 10.20
N ASN A 138 -9.68 -5.02 9.57
CA ASN A 138 -10.13 -6.39 9.83
C ASN A 138 -9.03 -7.29 10.42
N ASN A 139 -7.86 -6.74 10.74
CA ASN A 139 -6.68 -7.48 11.21
C ASN A 139 -6.30 -8.64 10.26
N TRP A 140 -6.38 -8.41 8.94
CA TRP A 140 -6.03 -9.45 7.97
C TRP A 140 -4.54 -9.76 7.99
N SER A 141 -4.22 -11.04 8.21
CA SER A 141 -2.90 -11.57 7.89
C SER A 141 -2.63 -11.46 6.39
N ARG A 142 -1.36 -11.56 5.99
CA ARG A 142 -0.98 -11.55 4.57
C ARG A 142 -1.69 -12.65 3.77
N SER A 143 -1.86 -13.84 4.36
CA SER A 143 -2.54 -14.96 3.70
C SER A 143 -4.05 -14.71 3.55
N VAL A 144 -4.69 -14.12 4.56
CA VAL A 144 -6.11 -13.74 4.46
C VAL A 144 -6.28 -12.65 3.41
N LEU A 145 -5.44 -11.62 3.41
CA LEU A 145 -5.47 -10.57 2.38
C LEU A 145 -5.34 -11.17 0.97
N MET A 146 -4.37 -12.06 0.75
CA MET A 146 -4.18 -12.74 -0.52
C MET A 146 -5.42 -13.51 -0.95
N HIS A 147 -5.99 -14.32 -0.05
CA HIS A 147 -7.21 -15.08 -0.31
C HIS A 147 -8.41 -14.16 -0.64
N GLN A 148 -8.54 -13.02 0.05
CA GLN A 148 -9.62 -12.06 -0.18
C GLN A 148 -9.48 -11.32 -1.51
N ILE A 149 -8.25 -11.07 -1.98
CA ILE A 149 -8.02 -10.51 -3.31
C ILE A 149 -8.38 -11.54 -4.38
N GLU A 150 -7.93 -12.78 -4.22
CA GLU A 150 -8.16 -13.88 -5.18
C GLU A 150 -9.64 -14.25 -5.33
N LYS A 151 -10.39 -14.22 -4.23
CA LYS A 151 -11.82 -14.55 -4.25
C LYS A 151 -12.67 -13.46 -4.91
N ARG A 152 -12.15 -12.23 -5.02
CA ARG A 152 -12.96 -11.03 -5.27
C ARG A 152 -12.25 -9.96 -6.13
N PRO A 153 -11.64 -10.30 -7.28
CA PRO A 153 -10.97 -9.32 -8.14
C PRO A 153 -11.90 -8.18 -8.57
N ASP A 154 -13.18 -8.47 -8.79
CA ASP A 154 -14.16 -7.57 -9.45
C ASP A 154 -14.86 -6.59 -8.49
N CYS A 155 -14.62 -6.70 -7.17
CA CYS A 155 -15.36 -5.91 -6.17
C CYS A 155 -15.12 -4.40 -6.29
N TYR A 156 -14.05 -4.00 -6.97
CA TYR A 156 -13.79 -2.63 -7.33
C TYR A 156 -14.88 -2.04 -8.25
N GLY A 157 -15.40 -2.82 -9.21
CA GLY A 157 -16.47 -2.41 -10.12
C GLY A 157 -17.81 -2.13 -9.42
N LEU A 158 -18.06 -2.74 -8.25
CA LEU A 158 -19.26 -2.50 -7.44
C LEU A 158 -19.16 -1.21 -6.60
N ILE A 159 -17.95 -0.77 -6.25
CA ILE A 159 -17.72 0.45 -5.48
C ILE A 159 -17.87 1.69 -6.37
N GLN A 160 -17.42 1.65 -7.63
CA GLN A 160 -17.65 2.76 -8.57
C GLN A 160 -19.14 2.99 -8.87
N ARG A 161 -19.98 1.94 -8.86
CA ARG A 161 -21.45 2.08 -8.99
C ARG A 161 -22.10 2.78 -7.80
N LYS A 162 -21.52 2.69 -6.60
CA LYS A 162 -22.05 3.34 -5.38
C LYS A 162 -21.44 4.72 -5.10
N ARG A 163 -20.36 5.12 -5.80
CA ARG A 163 -19.66 6.40 -5.61
C ARG A 163 -19.84 7.44 -6.74
N LYS A 164 -20.67 7.20 -7.77
CA LYS A 164 -21.12 8.30 -8.64
C LYS A 164 -22.13 9.16 -7.86
N PRO A 165 -21.89 10.47 -7.67
CA PRO A 165 -22.97 11.39 -7.33
C PRO A 165 -24.00 11.27 -8.44
N ARG A 166 -25.27 11.10 -8.07
CA ARG A 166 -26.40 11.19 -8.98
C ARG A 166 -26.50 12.65 -9.43
N PHE A 167 -25.63 13.07 -10.34
CA PHE A 167 -25.89 14.26 -11.13
C PHE A 167 -27.14 13.95 -11.93
N LEU A 168 -28.20 14.66 -11.55
CA LEU A 168 -29.50 14.68 -12.20
C LEU A 168 -29.30 14.83 -13.71
N THR A 169 -29.49 13.76 -14.48
CA THR A 169 -29.90 13.92 -15.87
C THR A 169 -31.35 14.39 -15.83
N PRO A 170 -31.69 15.56 -16.41
CA PRO A 170 -33.08 15.94 -16.57
C PRO A 170 -33.79 14.86 -17.43
N PRO A 171 -35.06 14.55 -17.15
CA PRO A 171 -35.77 13.50 -17.86
C PRO A 171 -35.94 13.89 -19.34
N HIS A 172 -35.86 12.88 -20.21
CA HIS A 172 -36.11 13.00 -21.64
C HIS A 172 -37.43 13.73 -21.93
N GLY A 173 -37.35 14.76 -22.77
CA GLY A 173 -38.50 15.49 -23.29
C GLY A 173 -38.24 15.99 -24.70
N ARG A 174 -38.57 15.14 -25.68
CA ARG A 174 -38.92 15.43 -27.08
C ARG A 174 -37.91 16.22 -27.95
N GLU A 175 -37.32 15.45 -28.85
CA GLU A 175 -36.83 15.82 -30.18
C GLU A 175 -37.75 16.83 -30.91
N LYS A 176 -37.15 17.93 -31.37
CA LYS A 176 -37.56 18.70 -32.54
C LYS A 176 -36.31 19.28 -33.21
N ASP A 177 -35.93 18.67 -34.33
CA ASP A 177 -35.12 19.30 -35.37
C ASP A 177 -35.82 20.58 -35.87
N PHE A 178 -35.13 21.72 -35.92
CA PHE A 178 -35.40 22.81 -36.85
C PHE A 178 -34.20 23.79 -36.91
N ARG A 179 -33.53 23.79 -38.07
CA ARG A 179 -32.98 24.97 -38.78
C ARG A 179 -31.77 25.71 -38.17
N GLY A 180 -30.59 25.31 -38.67
CA GLY A 180 -29.49 26.12 -39.22
C GLY A 180 -29.18 27.52 -38.69
N VAL A 181 -27.97 27.68 -38.13
CA VAL A 181 -27.09 28.85 -38.33
C VAL A 181 -25.62 28.37 -38.23
N GLN A 182 -24.80 28.71 -39.22
CA GLN A 182 -23.34 28.59 -39.18
C GLN A 182 -22.72 29.68 -38.30
N ILE A 183 -21.73 29.33 -37.49
CA ILE A 183 -20.84 30.31 -36.85
C ILE A 183 -19.43 30.06 -37.38
N GLN A 184 -18.95 31.00 -38.21
CA GLN A 184 -17.53 31.13 -38.57
C GLN A 184 -16.75 31.64 -37.35
N TYR A 185 -15.60 31.03 -37.07
CA TYR A 185 -14.55 31.65 -36.26
C TYR A 185 -13.46 32.18 -37.19
N ARG A 186 -12.99 33.37 -36.82
CA ARG A 186 -12.09 34.28 -37.53
C ARG A 186 -10.72 33.66 -37.83
#